data_AF-A0A7Y4WQ80-F1
#
_entry.id   AF-A0A7Y4WQ80-F1
#
_cell.length_a   1.000
_cell.length_b   1.000
_cell.length_c   1.000
_cell.angle_alpha   90.00
_cell.angle_beta   90.00
_cell.angle_gamma   90.00
#
_symmetry.space_group_name_H-M   'P 1'
#
loop_
_entity.id
_entity.type
_entity.pdbx_description
1 polymer ?
#
loop_
_entity_poly.entity_id
_entity_poly.type
_entity_poly.pdbx_seq_one_letter_code
_entity_poly.pdbx_strand_id
1 'polypeptide(L)'
;MNDDIRALARARWRVAIGLSAAVFALYFGFIFAVAFAKEAIAAQVVPGVSLGIVIGALVIVGAWITTWIYVVWANRHFDTGLKAINEKTHG
;
A
#
# COMPACT_ATOMS: atom_id res chain seq x y z
N MET A 1 -22.10 23.44 -4.37
CA MET A 1 -21.03 22.42 -4.55
C MET A 1 -20.90 21.66 -3.23
N ASN A 2 -21.47 20.45 -3.19
CA ASN A 2 -21.85 19.70 -1.97
C ASN A 2 -20.67 19.35 -1.06
N ASP A 3 -20.82 19.61 0.24
CA ASP A 3 -19.84 19.29 1.28
C ASP A 3 -19.56 17.78 1.41
N ASP A 4 -20.51 16.93 1.04
CA ASP A 4 -20.37 15.47 1.04
C ASP A 4 -19.29 14.98 0.06
N ILE A 5 -19.23 15.58 -1.13
CA ILE A 5 -18.21 15.26 -2.16
C ILE A 5 -16.82 15.62 -1.63
N ARG A 6 -16.69 16.75 -0.91
CA ARG A 6 -15.43 17.18 -0.29
C ARG A 6 -14.99 16.24 0.83
N ALA A 7 -15.93 15.74 1.65
CA ALA A 7 -15.63 14.80 2.72
C ALA A 7 -15.12 13.45 2.21
N LEU A 8 -15.77 12.91 1.17
CA LEU A 8 -15.34 11.69 0.46
C LEU A 8 -13.95 11.87 -0.18
N ALA A 9 -13.72 13.00 -0.85
CA ALA A 9 -12.43 13.30 -1.46
C ALA A 9 -11.28 13.35 -0.44
N ARG A 10 -11.51 13.94 0.74
CA ARG A 10 -10.53 13.98 1.84
C ARG A 10 -10.23 12.60 2.41
N ALA A 11 -11.24 11.75 2.59
CA ALA A 11 -11.05 10.37 3.05
C ALA A 11 -10.18 9.57 2.07
N ARG A 12 -10.42 9.72 0.76
CA ARG A 12 -9.62 9.08 -0.29
C ARG A 12 -8.18 9.55 -0.31
N TRP A 13 -7.97 10.86 -0.17
CA TRP A 13 -6.62 11.43 -0.12
C TRP A 13 -5.79 10.92 1.06
N ARG A 14 -6.41 10.76 2.23
CA ARG A 14 -5.71 10.22 3.42
C ARG A 14 -5.24 8.78 3.20
N VAL A 15 -6.08 7.95 2.58
CA VAL A 15 -5.71 6.55 2.29
C VAL A 15 -4.67 6.47 1.19
N ALA A 16 -4.79 7.27 0.13
CA ALA A 16 -3.78 7.36 -0.91
C ALA A 16 -2.41 7.77 -0.34
N ILE A 17 -2.35 8.82 0.49
CA ILE A 17 -1.10 9.24 1.15
C ILE A 17 -0.54 8.14 2.04
N GLY A 18 -1.38 7.48 2.85
CA GLY A 18 -0.92 6.40 3.73
C GLY A 18 -0.30 5.23 2.97
N LEU A 19 -0.93 4.80 1.89
CA LEU A 19 -0.41 3.73 1.03
C LEU A 19 0.83 4.16 0.26
N SER A 20 0.87 5.39 -0.27
CA SER A 20 2.07 5.94 -0.89
C SER A 20 3.24 5.99 0.08
N ALA A 21 3.02 6.42 1.32
CA ALA A 21 4.03 6.42 2.37
C ALA A 21 4.51 5.01 2.70
N ALA A 22 3.61 4.02 2.76
CA ALA A 22 3.97 2.62 2.97
C ALA A 22 4.84 2.06 1.82
N VAL A 23 4.49 2.33 0.57
CA VAL A 23 5.30 1.94 -0.60
C VAL A 23 6.66 2.64 -0.56
N PHE A 24 6.70 3.93 -0.22
CA PHE A 24 7.95 4.68 -0.05
C PHE A 24 8.84 4.03 1.03
N ALA A 25 8.26 3.70 2.19
CA ALA A 25 8.98 3.08 3.29
C ALA A 25 9.55 1.70 2.89
N LEU A 26 8.77 0.88 2.18
CA LEU A 26 9.24 -0.40 1.65
C LEU A 26 10.40 -0.22 0.66
N TYR A 27 10.26 0.72 -0.29
CA TYR A 27 11.24 0.97 -1.34
C TYR A 27 12.54 1.55 -0.79
N PHE A 28 12.48 2.67 -0.08
CA PHE A 28 13.66 3.31 0.48
C PHE A 28 14.26 2.52 1.63
N GLY A 29 13.44 1.84 2.43
CA GLY A 29 13.92 0.94 3.48
C GLY A 29 14.75 -0.20 2.91
N PHE A 30 14.30 -0.82 1.83
CA PHE A 30 15.07 -1.86 1.14
C PHE A 30 16.36 -1.31 0.53
N ILE A 31 16.29 -0.17 -0.16
CA ILE A 31 17.47 0.48 -0.75
C ILE A 31 18.51 0.82 0.31
N PHE A 32 18.09 1.39 1.44
CA PHE A 32 19.00 1.72 2.53
C PHE A 32 19.61 0.47 3.17
N ALA A 33 18.84 -0.60 3.35
CA ALA A 33 19.37 -1.87 3.83
C ALA A 33 20.47 -2.39 2.89
N VAL A 34 20.23 -2.39 1.58
CA VAL A 34 21.22 -2.83 0.58
C VAL A 34 22.43 -1.90 0.51
N ALA A 35 22.21 -0.58 0.61
CA ALA A 35 23.26 0.42 0.44
C ALA A 35 24.20 0.50 1.65
N PHE A 36 23.65 0.47 2.87
CA PHE A 36 24.41 0.70 4.11
C PHE A 36 24.73 -0.57 4.89
N ALA A 37 23.95 -1.64 4.74
CA ALA A 37 24.11 -2.89 5.48
C ALA A 37 24.53 -4.06 4.58
N LYS A 38 25.42 -3.81 3.61
CA LYS A 38 25.86 -4.80 2.61
C LYS A 38 26.35 -6.11 3.22
N GLU A 39 27.12 -6.05 4.29
CA GLU A 39 27.65 -7.23 4.99
C GLU A 39 26.53 -8.07 5.62
N ALA A 40 25.55 -7.41 6.27
CA ALA A 40 24.38 -8.08 6.83
C ALA A 40 23.48 -8.66 5.74
N ILE A 41 23.25 -7.92 4.65
CA ILE A 41 22.46 -8.36 3.49
C ILE A 41 23.09 -9.58 2.79
N ALA A 42 24.41 -9.65 2.76
CA ALA A 42 25.15 -10.77 2.19
C ALA A 42 25.25 -11.98 3.15
N ALA A 43 24.96 -11.79 4.44
CA ALA A 43 25.03 -12.86 5.43
C ALA A 43 24.09 -14.01 5.05
N GLN A 44 24.62 -15.23 5.06
CA GLN A 44 23.84 -16.42 4.75
C GLN A 44 23.02 -16.84 5.97
N VAL A 45 21.72 -17.01 5.77
CA VAL A 45 20.80 -17.57 6.77
C VAL A 45 20.81 -19.11 6.68
N VAL A 46 20.87 -19.62 5.45
CA VAL A 46 20.96 -21.03 5.09
C VAL A 46 21.90 -21.11 3.89
N PRO A 47 22.63 -22.23 3.64
CA PRO A 47 23.46 -22.34 2.44
C PRO A 47 22.68 -21.96 1.16
N GLY A 48 23.18 -20.95 0.45
CA GLY A 48 22.54 -20.41 -0.77
C GLY A 48 21.43 -19.37 -0.55
N VAL A 49 20.99 -19.12 0.68
CA VAL A 49 19.98 -18.11 1.01
C VAL A 49 20.60 -17.01 1.87
N SER A 50 20.76 -15.82 1.29
CA SER A 50 21.21 -14.64 2.03
C SER A 50 20.04 -13.93 2.72
N LEU A 51 20.37 -13.14 3.74
CA LEU A 51 19.41 -12.28 4.42
C LEU A 51 18.76 -11.28 3.45
N GLY A 52 19.51 -10.82 2.44
CA GLY A 52 19.00 -9.99 1.35
C GLY A 52 17.86 -10.63 0.58
N ILE A 53 17.94 -11.94 0.29
CA ILE A 53 16.87 -12.68 -0.40
C ILE A 53 15.61 -12.71 0.48
N VAL A 54 15.78 -12.99 1.78
CA VAL A 54 14.67 -13.04 2.74
C VAL A 54 14.00 -11.67 2.86
N ILE A 55 14.77 -10.60 3.04
CA ILE A 55 14.26 -9.23 3.14
C ILE A 55 13.59 -8.81 1.83
N GLY A 56 14.20 -9.11 0.67
CA GLY A 56 13.60 -8.82 -0.63
C GLY A 56 12.25 -9.53 -0.82
N ALA A 57 12.15 -10.79 -0.43
CA ALA A 57 10.88 -11.52 -0.44
C ALA A 57 9.83 -10.87 0.47
N LEU A 58 10.20 -10.44 1.68
CA LEU A 58 9.31 -9.71 2.59
C LEU A 58 8.81 -8.40 1.98
N VAL A 59 9.67 -7.67 1.26
CA VAL A 59 9.29 -6.42 0.57
C VAL A 59 8.28 -6.70 -0.54
N ILE A 60 8.45 -7.76 -1.33
CA ILE A 60 7.50 -8.17 -2.38
C ILE A 60 6.13 -8.49 -1.76
N VAL A 61 6.12 -9.30 -0.70
CA VAL A 61 4.89 -9.63 0.03
C VAL A 61 4.24 -8.37 0.60
N GLY A 62 5.03 -7.46 1.17
CA GLY A 62 4.56 -6.16 1.67
C GLY A 62 3.93 -5.30 0.58
N ALA A 63 4.50 -5.28 -0.62
CA ALA A 63 3.94 -4.56 -1.75
C ALA A 63 2.57 -5.11 -2.14
N TRP A 64 2.44 -6.44 -2.27
CA TRP A 64 1.16 -7.09 -2.55
C TRP A 64 0.11 -6.83 -1.47
N ILE A 65 0.49 -6.90 -0.19
CA ILE A 65 -0.42 -6.58 0.92
C ILE A 65 -0.91 -5.14 0.80
N THR A 66 -0.02 -4.20 0.51
CA THR A 66 -0.38 -2.78 0.36
C THR A 66 -1.35 -2.58 -0.81
N THR A 67 -1.12 -3.26 -1.94
CA THR A 67 -2.05 -3.27 -3.08
C THR A 67 -3.39 -3.90 -2.72
N TRP A 68 -3.41 -5.03 -2.01
CA TRP A 68 -4.66 -5.67 -1.56
C TRP A 68 -5.45 -4.70 -0.68
N ILE A 69 -4.82 -4.13 0.34
CA ILE A 69 -5.47 -3.18 1.27
C ILE A 69 -6.10 -2.03 0.50
N TYR A 70 -5.37 -1.46 -0.47
CA TYR A 70 -5.90 -0.42 -1.34
C TYR A 70 -7.14 -0.89 -2.12
N VAL A 71 -7.08 -2.05 -2.76
CA VAL A 71 -8.19 -2.59 -3.57
C VAL A 71 -9.43 -2.84 -2.72
N VAL A 72 -9.29 -3.46 -1.54
CA VAL A 72 -10.42 -3.70 -0.64
C VAL A 72 -11.03 -2.39 -0.14
N TRP A 73 -10.18 -1.42 0.22
CA TRP A 73 -10.64 -0.11 0.66
C TRP A 73 -11.37 0.62 -0.48
N ALA A 74 -10.78 0.64 -1.68
CA ALA A 74 -11.37 1.26 -2.86
C ALA A 74 -12.72 0.63 -3.17
N ASN A 75 -12.80 -0.70 -3.24
CA ASN A 75 -14.06 -1.41 -3.53
C ASN A 75 -15.15 -1.06 -2.51
N ARG A 76 -14.84 -1.07 -1.20
CA ARG A 76 -15.81 -0.68 -0.16
C ARG A 76 -16.27 0.77 -0.28
N HIS A 77 -15.38 1.68 -0.66
CA HIS A 77 -15.70 3.11 -0.73
C HIS A 77 -16.45 3.49 -2.03
N PHE A 78 -16.10 2.85 -3.16
CA PHE A 78 -16.78 3.04 -4.43
C PHE A 78 -18.21 2.45 -4.44
N ASP A 79 -18.43 1.28 -3.84
CA ASP A 79 -19.78 0.68 -3.76
C ASP A 79 -20.75 1.52 -2.90
N THR A 80 -20.23 2.18 -1.87
CA THR A 80 -21.03 3.08 -1.01
C THR A 80 -21.46 4.34 -1.78
N GLY A 81 -20.63 4.82 -2.69
CA GLY A 81 -20.93 5.97 -3.54
C GLY A 81 -21.92 5.66 -4.67
N LEU A 82 -21.81 4.49 -5.32
CA LEU A 82 -22.70 4.12 -6.43
C LEU A 82 -24.14 3.88 -5.97
N LYS A 83 -24.34 3.22 -4.82
CA LYS A 83 -25.69 2.96 -4.29
C LYS A 83 -26.46 4.25 -3.99
N ALA A 84 -25.80 5.25 -3.43
CA ALA A 84 -26.41 6.54 -3.08
C ALA A 84 -26.81 7.38 -4.31
N ILE A 85 -26.19 7.16 -5.47
CA ILE A 85 -26.52 7.87 -6.72
C ILE A 85 -27.68 7.19 -7.43
N ASN A 86 -27.69 5.85 -7.49
CA ASN A 86 -28.74 5.10 -8.19
C ASN A 86 -30.11 5.24 -7.50
N GLU A 87 -30.14 5.40 -6.18
CA GLU A 87 -31.36 5.60 -5.39
C GLU A 87 -32.00 6.99 -5.61
N LYS A 88 -31.22 8.01 -6.00
CA LYS A 88 -31.71 9.36 -6.30
C LYS A 88 -32.16 9.55 -7.75
N THR A 89 -31.84 8.62 -8.65
CA THR A 89 -32.19 8.72 -10.08
C THR A 89 -33.44 7.91 -10.43
N HIS A 90 -33.95 7.08 -9.52
CA HIS A 90 -35.13 6.22 -9.73
C HIS A 90 -36.25 6.39 -8.69
N GLY A 91 -36.20 7.41 -7.84
CA GLY A 91 -37.32 7.85 -6.98
C GLY A 91 -37.70 9.29 -7.29
#